data_AF-A0A961NGD8-F1
#
_entry.id   AF-A0A961NGD8-F1
#
_cell.length_a   1.000
_cell.length_b   1.000
_cell.length_c   1.000
_cell.angle_alpha   90.00
_cell.angle_beta   90.00
_cell.angle_gamma   90.00
#
_symmetry.space_group_name_H-M   'P 1'
#
loop_
_entity.id
_entity.type
_entity.pdbx_description
1 polymer ?
#
loop_
_entity_poly.entity_id
_entity_poly.type
_entity_poly.pdbx_seq_one_letter_code
_entity_poly.pdbx_strand_id
1 'polypeptide(L)'
;MSGDFFQIRSLGDWFQSRMWPLKWLYARSLGAHPGRQDLEYLIALFESKLFGHDQDLMNKTHRLLNASRNRFVPFLYMGQTAGDAGFAEQFRDPHPDSSNQVGHFLTALALGFRPEVEIDRVIFIASPPLAVALPSIRDVLGENRSTPLREIAARLIVGHEKEPDFDARNRNPFSFHIQYRAATTEEIRSFFQAGDCMSLDPGCWNAVCTCLEEIPIDVRKSGNSIQDMRLSLVGFWLGEQIRQGAITESATAARVLRTFLQNENGG
;
A
#
# COMPACT_ATOMS: atom_id res chain seq x y z
N MET A 1 -21.45 21.42 -38.69
CA MET A 1 -20.66 20.18 -38.79
C MET A 1 -19.63 20.21 -37.67
N SER A 2 -20.00 19.63 -36.53
CA SER A 2 -19.21 19.50 -35.31
C SER A 2 -18.33 18.25 -35.41
N GLY A 3 -17.02 18.43 -35.43
CA GLY A 3 -16.05 17.35 -35.37
C GLY A 3 -15.67 17.07 -33.93
N ASP A 4 -16.20 15.97 -33.37
CA ASP A 4 -15.79 15.42 -32.08
C ASP A 4 -14.38 14.83 -32.21
N PHE A 5 -13.39 15.49 -31.61
CA PHE A 5 -12.07 14.93 -31.39
C PHE A 5 -12.00 14.34 -29.97
N PHE A 6 -12.28 13.04 -29.86
CA PHE A 6 -11.87 12.23 -28.70
C PHE A 6 -10.36 11.95 -28.82
N GLN A 7 -9.52 12.72 -28.12
CA GLN A 7 -8.12 12.34 -27.92
C GLN A 7 -8.03 11.30 -26.79
N ILE A 8 -8.15 10.03 -27.16
CA ILE A 8 -7.72 8.88 -26.36
C ILE A 8 -6.18 8.85 -26.42
N ARG A 9 -5.50 9.12 -25.30
CA ARG A 9 -4.03 9.23 -25.24
C ARG A 9 -3.28 7.90 -25.30
N SER A 10 -3.95 6.75 -25.15
CA SER A 10 -3.42 5.45 -25.54
C SER A 10 -4.53 4.41 -25.64
N LEU A 11 -4.38 3.41 -26.51
CA LEU A 11 -5.28 2.24 -26.57
C LEU A 11 -5.38 1.54 -25.21
N GLY A 12 -4.34 1.62 -24.38
CA GLY A 12 -4.29 1.06 -23.03
C GLY A 12 -5.24 1.76 -22.05
N ASP A 13 -5.37 3.08 -22.10
CA ASP A 13 -6.26 3.85 -21.22
C ASP A 13 -7.75 3.59 -21.56
N TRP A 14 -8.04 3.42 -22.84
CA TRP A 14 -9.38 3.04 -23.31
C TRP A 14 -9.76 1.60 -22.93
N PHE A 15 -8.81 0.66 -22.98
CA PHE A 15 -9.02 -0.71 -22.49
C PHE A 15 -9.21 -0.76 -20.96
N GLN A 16 -8.43 0.01 -20.19
CA GLN A 16 -8.55 0.10 -18.73
C GLN A 16 -9.87 0.73 -18.26
N SER A 17 -10.45 1.65 -19.03
CA SER A 17 -11.73 2.28 -18.69
C SER A 17 -12.93 1.35 -18.97
N ARG A 18 -12.91 0.56 -20.06
CA ARG A 18 -13.98 -0.38 -20.42
C ARG A 18 -13.94 -1.72 -19.68
N MET A 19 -12.80 -2.09 -19.10
CA MET A 19 -12.68 -3.27 -18.23
C MET A 19 -13.22 -3.04 -16.82
N TRP A 20 -13.75 -1.85 -16.49
CA TRP A 20 -14.28 -1.54 -15.15
C TRP A 20 -15.41 -2.48 -14.70
N PRO A 21 -16.46 -2.75 -15.50
CA PRO A 21 -17.51 -3.68 -15.11
C PRO A 21 -16.94 -5.09 -14.96
N LEU A 22 -15.98 -5.48 -15.80
CA LEU A 22 -15.35 -6.80 -15.73
C LEU A 22 -14.42 -6.93 -14.53
N LYS A 23 -13.60 -5.93 -14.17
CA LYS A 23 -12.76 -5.93 -12.96
C LYS A 23 -13.58 -5.89 -11.68
N TRP A 24 -14.67 -5.13 -11.65
CA TRP A 24 -15.61 -5.06 -10.51
C TRP A 24 -16.48 -6.33 -10.40
N LEU A 25 -16.96 -6.90 -11.51
CA LEU A 25 -17.62 -8.22 -11.54
C LEU A 25 -16.64 -9.35 -11.22
N TYR A 26 -15.36 -9.19 -11.56
CA TYR A 26 -14.31 -10.18 -11.33
C TYR A 26 -13.79 -10.19 -9.89
N ALA A 27 -13.63 -9.00 -9.32
CA ALA A 27 -13.54 -8.77 -7.90
C ALA A 27 -14.69 -9.47 -7.16
N ARG A 28 -15.91 -9.26 -7.62
CA ARG A 28 -17.09 -10.00 -7.13
C ARG A 28 -16.99 -11.52 -7.35
N SER A 29 -16.40 -11.97 -8.47
CA SER A 29 -16.25 -13.39 -8.84
C SER A 29 -15.16 -14.13 -8.07
N LEU A 30 -14.19 -13.40 -7.50
CA LEU A 30 -13.27 -13.94 -6.50
C LEU A 30 -13.94 -14.23 -5.16
N GLY A 31 -15.21 -13.89 -5.06
CA GLY A 31 -16.02 -14.05 -3.88
C GLY A 31 -15.57 -13.03 -2.86
N ALA A 32 -16.37 -11.96 -2.71
CA ALA A 32 -16.78 -11.59 -1.36
C ALA A 32 -17.49 -12.83 -0.77
N HIS A 33 -16.70 -13.82 -0.36
CA HIS A 33 -17.17 -14.91 0.46
C HIS A 33 -17.30 -14.28 1.84
N PRO A 34 -18.52 -14.01 2.34
CA PRO A 34 -18.68 -13.73 3.76
C PRO A 34 -18.01 -14.89 4.51
N GLY A 35 -16.85 -14.63 5.11
CA GLY A 35 -16.01 -15.63 5.78
C GLY A 35 -14.60 -15.87 5.20
N ARG A 36 -14.21 -15.32 4.04
CA ARG A 36 -12.79 -15.29 3.66
C ARG A 36 -12.09 -14.21 4.47
N GLN A 37 -11.07 -14.64 5.20
CA GLN A 37 -10.18 -13.79 5.98
C GLN A 37 -9.36 -12.87 5.04
N ASP A 38 -9.10 -11.64 5.45
CA ASP A 38 -8.37 -10.62 4.70
C ASP A 38 -6.96 -11.06 4.32
N LEU A 39 -6.30 -11.82 5.21
CA LEU A 39 -5.00 -12.42 4.92
C LEU A 39 -5.07 -13.41 3.76
N GLU A 40 -6.08 -14.29 3.73
CA GLU A 40 -6.28 -15.24 2.63
C GLU A 40 -6.55 -14.51 1.31
N TYR A 41 -7.24 -13.37 1.36
CA TYR A 41 -7.39 -12.51 0.19
C TYR A 41 -6.04 -11.98 -0.30
N LEU A 42 -5.19 -11.44 0.58
CA LEU A 42 -3.85 -10.97 0.22
C LEU A 42 -2.98 -12.08 -0.38
N ILE A 43 -2.95 -13.25 0.26
CA ILE A 43 -2.23 -14.43 -0.23
C ILE A 43 -2.73 -14.82 -1.62
N ALA A 44 -4.05 -14.89 -1.81
CA ALA A 44 -4.66 -15.24 -3.09
C ALA A 44 -4.29 -14.25 -4.20
N LEU A 45 -4.14 -12.95 -3.91
CA LEU A 45 -3.69 -11.98 -4.93
C LEU A 45 -2.32 -12.36 -5.50
N PHE A 46 -1.42 -12.89 -4.68
CA PHE A 46 -0.08 -13.32 -5.10
C PHE A 46 -0.06 -14.75 -5.66
N GLU A 47 -0.89 -15.68 -5.21
CA GLU A 47 -0.88 -17.06 -5.74
C GLU A 47 -1.71 -17.23 -7.01
N SER A 48 -2.74 -16.41 -7.15
CA SER A 48 -3.75 -16.67 -8.15
C SER A 48 -3.27 -16.43 -9.58
N LYS A 49 -3.84 -17.19 -10.53
CA LYS A 49 -3.61 -17.01 -11.98
C LYS A 49 -4.40 -15.82 -12.55
N LEU A 50 -4.97 -14.98 -11.69
CA LEU A 50 -5.98 -13.99 -12.06
C LEU A 50 -5.41 -12.87 -12.93
N PHE A 51 -4.14 -12.58 -12.73
CA PHE A 51 -3.39 -11.65 -13.55
C PHE A 51 -2.65 -12.36 -14.69
N GLY A 52 -3.13 -13.54 -15.12
CA GLY A 52 -2.54 -14.37 -16.18
C GLY A 52 -1.59 -15.44 -15.64
N HIS A 53 -1.10 -16.28 -16.56
CA HIS A 53 -0.02 -17.26 -16.32
C HIS A 53 1.36 -16.62 -16.22
N ASP A 54 1.45 -15.31 -16.00
CA ASP A 54 2.73 -14.63 -15.91
C ASP A 54 3.49 -15.18 -14.72
N GLN A 55 4.54 -15.92 -15.05
CA GLN A 55 5.56 -16.40 -14.13
C GLN A 55 6.32 -15.22 -13.50
N ASP A 56 6.27 -14.04 -14.13
CA ASP A 56 6.92 -12.83 -13.67
C ASP A 56 6.10 -12.08 -12.62
N LEU A 57 6.57 -12.16 -11.36
CA LEU A 57 5.97 -11.48 -10.22
C LEU A 57 6.00 -9.95 -10.35
N MET A 58 6.99 -9.34 -11.02
CA MET A 58 7.04 -7.88 -11.14
C MET A 58 5.84 -7.35 -11.93
N ASN A 59 5.58 -7.95 -13.10
CA ASN A 59 4.43 -7.61 -13.94
C ASN A 59 3.10 -7.87 -13.23
N LYS A 60 3.03 -8.96 -12.45
CA LYS A 60 1.86 -9.27 -11.62
C LYS A 60 1.60 -8.19 -10.56
N THR A 61 2.63 -7.80 -9.81
CA THR A 61 2.55 -6.75 -8.79
C THR A 61 2.14 -5.41 -9.39
N HIS A 62 2.69 -5.04 -10.55
CA HIS A 62 2.22 -3.85 -11.29
C HIS A 62 0.72 -3.88 -11.58
N ARG A 63 0.20 -5.01 -12.10
CA ARG A 63 -1.22 -5.15 -12.43
C ARG A 63 -2.11 -5.15 -11.20
N LEU A 64 -1.67 -5.82 -10.14
CA LEU A 64 -2.34 -5.86 -8.84
C LEU A 64 -2.50 -4.43 -8.29
N LEU A 65 -1.41 -3.69 -8.17
CA LEU A 65 -1.44 -2.32 -7.65
C LEU A 65 -2.27 -1.39 -8.55
N ASN A 66 -2.18 -1.53 -9.87
CA ASN A 66 -3.03 -0.76 -10.79
C ASN A 66 -4.53 -1.12 -10.66
N ALA A 67 -4.86 -2.33 -10.23
CA ALA A 67 -6.23 -2.76 -10.01
C ALA A 67 -6.79 -2.33 -8.66
N SER A 68 -5.96 -2.24 -7.61
CA SER A 68 -6.35 -1.84 -6.25
C SER A 68 -6.30 -0.33 -6.00
N ARG A 69 -5.68 0.45 -6.89
CA ARG A 69 -5.58 1.92 -6.75
C ARG A 69 -6.95 2.59 -6.81
N ASN A 70 -7.26 3.40 -5.81
CA ASN A 70 -8.41 4.29 -5.82
C ASN A 70 -8.20 5.42 -6.85
N ARG A 71 -9.21 5.66 -7.68
CA ARG A 71 -9.16 6.68 -8.75
C ARG A 71 -9.38 8.10 -8.26
N PHE A 72 -10.02 8.26 -7.11
CA PHE A 72 -10.46 9.54 -6.56
C PHE A 72 -9.59 10.03 -5.42
N VAL A 73 -9.02 9.10 -4.67
CA VAL A 73 -8.07 9.37 -3.59
C VAL A 73 -6.72 8.83 -4.05
N PRO A 74 -5.82 9.69 -4.53
CA PRO A 74 -4.47 9.28 -4.87
C PRO A 74 -3.82 8.60 -3.68
N PHE A 75 -3.00 7.58 -3.92
CA PHE A 75 -2.27 6.80 -2.90
C PHE A 75 -3.11 5.88 -2.02
N LEU A 76 -4.43 5.98 -2.07
CA LEU A 76 -5.28 5.01 -1.42
C LEU A 76 -5.35 3.75 -2.29
N TYR A 77 -4.75 2.67 -1.79
CA TYR A 77 -4.96 1.33 -2.32
C TYR A 77 -6.02 0.64 -1.46
N MET A 78 -6.98 -0.02 -2.10
CA MET A 78 -8.08 -0.67 -1.38
C MET A 78 -8.12 -2.15 -1.71
N GLY A 79 -8.30 -2.97 -0.67
CA GLY A 79 -8.77 -4.34 -0.79
C GLY A 79 -10.23 -4.38 -1.24
N GLN A 80 -10.69 -5.56 -1.67
CA GLN A 80 -12.12 -5.80 -1.87
C GLN A 80 -12.83 -6.18 -0.57
N THR A 81 -12.07 -6.73 0.37
CA THR A 81 -12.55 -7.07 1.69
C THR A 81 -12.37 -5.86 2.59
N ALA A 82 -13.43 -5.59 3.36
CA ALA A 82 -13.39 -4.62 4.44
C ALA A 82 -13.46 -5.46 5.73
N GLY A 83 -12.34 -5.53 6.43
CA GLY A 83 -12.17 -6.38 7.60
C GLY A 83 -10.74 -6.37 8.13
N ASP A 84 -10.58 -7.12 9.21
CA ASP A 84 -9.31 -7.38 9.89
C ASP A 84 -9.19 -8.87 10.30
N ALA A 85 -9.71 -9.74 9.44
CA ALA A 85 -9.86 -11.16 9.75
C ALA A 85 -8.66 -11.98 9.25
N GLY A 86 -8.19 -12.91 10.08
CA GLY A 86 -7.14 -13.88 9.76
C GLY A 86 -5.71 -13.37 9.75
N PHE A 87 -5.49 -12.09 10.04
CA PHE A 87 -4.19 -11.61 10.48
C PHE A 87 -3.91 -12.09 11.91
N ALA A 88 -2.64 -12.35 12.22
CA ALA A 88 -2.19 -12.56 13.60
C ALA A 88 -2.45 -11.29 14.43
N GLU A 89 -2.62 -11.45 15.75
CA GLU A 89 -3.00 -10.36 16.66
C GLU A 89 -2.11 -9.11 16.55
N GLN A 90 -0.81 -9.29 16.34
CA GLN A 90 0.12 -8.15 16.18
C GLN A 90 -0.06 -7.33 14.89
N PHE A 91 -0.97 -7.71 13.99
CA PHE A 91 -1.34 -6.97 12.77
C PHE A 91 -2.84 -6.66 12.72
N ARG A 92 -3.59 -6.97 13.78
CA ARG A 92 -5.02 -6.63 13.86
C ARG A 92 -5.18 -5.25 14.48
N ASP A 93 -5.84 -4.35 13.78
CA ASP A 93 -6.08 -3.00 14.28
C ASP A 93 -6.98 -3.08 15.51
N PRO A 94 -6.58 -2.52 16.66
CA PRO A 94 -7.43 -2.47 17.85
C PRO A 94 -8.67 -1.56 17.67
N HIS A 95 -8.70 -0.68 16.66
CA HIS A 95 -9.81 0.24 16.43
C HIS A 95 -10.99 -0.46 15.73
N PRO A 96 -12.20 -0.48 16.34
CA PRO A 96 -13.35 -1.24 15.83
C PRO A 96 -13.90 -0.71 14.49
N ASP A 97 -13.60 0.54 14.15
CA ASP A 97 -14.03 1.19 12.90
C ASP A 97 -12.99 1.03 11.78
N SER A 98 -11.82 0.46 12.08
CA SER A 98 -10.79 0.21 11.08
C SER A 98 -11.08 -1.11 10.36
N SER A 99 -11.16 -1.05 9.04
CA SER A 99 -11.56 -2.20 8.22
C SER A 99 -10.73 -2.33 6.95
N ASN A 100 -9.50 -1.77 6.91
CA ASN A 100 -8.75 -1.70 5.65
C ASN A 100 -7.27 -2.07 5.81
N GLN A 101 -6.97 -3.10 6.60
CA GLN A 101 -5.59 -3.58 6.74
C GLN A 101 -4.95 -3.96 5.40
N VAL A 102 -5.73 -4.58 4.52
CA VAL A 102 -5.32 -4.85 3.15
C VAL A 102 -4.89 -3.57 2.41
N GLY A 103 -5.57 -2.45 2.64
CA GLY A 103 -5.21 -1.16 2.06
C GLY A 103 -3.90 -0.58 2.61
N HIS A 104 -3.65 -0.67 3.93
CA HIS A 104 -2.37 -0.29 4.53
C HIS A 104 -1.23 -1.08 3.88
N PHE A 105 -1.37 -2.41 3.85
CA PHE A 105 -0.40 -3.30 3.21
C PHE A 105 -0.14 -2.93 1.75
N LEU A 106 -1.20 -2.76 0.94
CA LEU A 106 -1.07 -2.48 -0.50
C LEU A 106 -0.49 -1.10 -0.78
N THR A 107 -0.78 -0.12 0.07
CA THR A 107 -0.23 1.24 -0.04
C THR A 107 1.28 1.21 0.24
N ALA A 108 1.69 0.56 1.33
CA ALA A 108 3.10 0.39 1.65
C ALA A 108 3.84 -0.45 0.60
N LEU A 109 3.21 -1.52 0.09
CA LEU A 109 3.73 -2.31 -1.03
C LEU A 109 4.00 -1.46 -2.26
N ALA A 110 3.08 -0.56 -2.64
CA ALA A 110 3.27 0.34 -3.77
C ALA A 110 4.46 1.29 -3.56
N LEU A 111 4.59 1.85 -2.36
CA LEU A 111 5.69 2.74 -1.99
C LEU A 111 7.06 2.03 -1.99
N GLY A 112 7.13 0.75 -1.59
CA GLY A 112 8.37 -0.04 -1.70
C GLY A 112 8.69 -0.49 -3.14
N PHE A 113 7.65 -0.84 -3.90
CA PHE A 113 7.78 -1.45 -5.22
C PHE A 113 8.00 -0.46 -6.38
N ARG A 114 7.42 0.73 -6.30
CA ARG A 114 7.50 1.73 -7.39
C ARG A 114 7.43 3.17 -6.86
N PRO A 115 8.31 3.55 -5.92
CA PRO A 115 8.23 4.85 -5.26
C PRO A 115 8.26 6.02 -6.24
N GLU A 116 8.93 5.90 -7.38
CA GLU A 116 8.94 6.92 -8.44
C GLU A 116 7.56 7.16 -9.06
N VAL A 117 6.74 6.12 -9.20
CA VAL A 117 5.37 6.22 -9.72
C VAL A 117 4.42 6.79 -8.67
N GLU A 118 4.70 6.56 -7.40
CA GLU A 118 3.85 7.07 -6.34
C GLU A 118 4.25 8.50 -5.97
N ILE A 119 5.50 8.77 -5.66
CA ILE A 119 5.92 10.06 -5.09
C ILE A 119 6.10 11.15 -6.16
N ASP A 120 6.64 10.82 -7.33
CA ASP A 120 7.00 11.81 -8.36
C ASP A 120 5.94 11.99 -9.45
N ARG A 121 4.85 11.20 -9.42
CA ARG A 121 3.82 11.28 -10.44
C ARG A 121 2.85 12.42 -10.19
N VAL A 122 2.75 13.32 -11.16
CA VAL A 122 1.65 14.29 -11.29
C VAL A 122 0.33 13.55 -11.45
N ILE A 123 -0.62 13.82 -10.56
CA ILE A 123 -1.94 13.18 -10.60
C ILE A 123 -2.86 14.01 -11.48
N PHE A 124 -3.41 13.39 -12.52
CA PHE A 124 -4.44 14.00 -13.34
C PHE A 124 -5.81 13.55 -12.86
N ILE A 125 -6.59 14.48 -12.30
CA ILE A 125 -8.01 14.26 -12.02
C ILE A 125 -8.77 14.69 -13.27
N ALA A 126 -9.12 13.70 -14.09
CA ALA A 126 -9.97 13.91 -15.27
C ALA A 126 -11.44 13.81 -14.88
N SER A 127 -11.95 14.84 -14.18
CA SER A 127 -13.38 15.00 -13.93
C SER A 127 -13.91 16.13 -14.80
N PRO A 128 -14.71 15.86 -15.84
CA PRO A 128 -15.33 16.93 -16.63
C PRO A 128 -16.12 17.89 -15.73
N PRO A 129 -16.05 19.22 -15.97
CA PRO A 129 -15.37 19.90 -17.07
C PRO A 129 -13.90 20.30 -16.79
N LEU A 130 -13.35 20.01 -15.62
CA LEU A 130 -12.03 20.49 -15.19
C LEU A 130 -11.04 19.34 -15.05
N ALA A 131 -10.24 19.12 -16.08
CA ALA A 131 -9.02 18.33 -15.95
C ALA A 131 -8.00 19.14 -15.14
N VAL A 132 -7.71 18.71 -13.92
CA VAL A 132 -6.71 19.36 -13.04
C VAL A 132 -5.51 18.44 -12.90
N ALA A 133 -4.33 18.99 -13.18
CA ALA A 133 -3.05 18.39 -12.82
C ALA A 133 -2.73 18.80 -11.39
N LEU A 134 -2.71 17.84 -10.47
CA LEU A 134 -2.20 18.04 -9.13
C LEU A 134 -0.68 17.85 -9.12
N PRO A 135 0.08 18.67 -8.37
CA PRO A 135 1.51 18.46 -8.19
C PRO A 135 1.82 17.04 -7.71
N SER A 136 3.07 16.60 -7.90
CA SER A 136 3.52 15.34 -7.31
C SER A 136 3.53 15.43 -5.78
N ILE A 137 3.58 14.29 -5.06
CA ILE A 137 3.73 14.34 -3.60
C ILE A 137 4.98 15.12 -3.25
N ARG A 138 6.11 14.84 -3.93
CA ARG A 138 7.38 15.52 -3.64
C ARG A 138 7.21 17.04 -3.70
N ASP A 139 6.51 17.54 -4.73
CA ASP A 139 6.25 18.97 -4.89
C ASP A 139 5.36 19.51 -3.76
N VAL A 140 4.33 18.77 -3.35
CA VAL A 140 3.45 19.15 -2.21
C VAL A 140 4.23 19.22 -0.90
N LEU A 141 5.17 18.29 -0.69
CA LEU A 141 6.03 18.26 0.49
C LEU A 141 7.11 19.35 0.48
N GLY A 142 7.37 19.98 -0.67
CA GLY A 142 8.46 20.93 -0.86
C GLY A 142 9.84 20.26 -0.83
N GLU A 143 9.90 18.95 -1.07
CA GLU A 143 11.14 18.17 -1.06
C GLU A 143 11.91 18.35 -2.36
N ASN A 144 13.24 18.37 -2.25
CA ASN A 144 14.09 18.47 -3.44
C ASN A 144 14.31 17.09 -4.09
N ARG A 145 14.86 17.07 -5.31
CA ARG A 145 15.15 15.82 -6.03
C ARG A 145 16.30 14.99 -5.45
N SER A 146 17.11 15.57 -4.57
CA SER A 146 18.21 14.85 -3.89
C SER A 146 17.72 14.03 -2.70
N THR A 147 16.56 14.36 -2.11
CA THR A 147 15.93 13.54 -1.07
C THR A 147 15.59 12.16 -1.64
N PRO A 148 16.13 11.06 -1.06
CA PRO A 148 15.87 9.72 -1.55
C PRO A 148 14.39 9.38 -1.50
N LEU A 149 13.87 8.84 -2.60
CA LEU A 149 12.48 8.38 -2.69
C LEU A 149 12.11 7.36 -1.60
N ARG A 150 13.05 6.48 -1.26
CA ARG A 150 12.90 5.51 -0.18
C ARG A 150 12.66 6.18 1.17
N GLU A 151 13.38 7.28 1.46
CA GLU A 151 13.18 8.06 2.69
C GLU A 151 11.82 8.75 2.69
N ILE A 152 11.41 9.33 1.56
CA ILE A 152 10.08 9.97 1.46
C ILE A 152 8.96 8.95 1.69
N ALA A 153 9.06 7.77 1.09
CA ALA A 153 8.12 6.67 1.31
C ALA A 153 8.03 6.27 2.79
N ALA A 154 9.18 6.07 3.46
CA ALA A 154 9.21 5.71 4.87
C ALA A 154 8.61 6.81 5.76
N ARG A 155 8.86 8.09 5.47
CA ARG A 155 8.24 9.22 6.19
C ARG A 155 6.74 9.28 6.05
N LEU A 156 6.22 8.96 4.86
CA LEU A 156 4.77 8.91 4.63
C LEU A 156 4.13 7.74 5.39
N ILE A 157 4.76 6.57 5.37
CA ILE A 157 4.28 5.38 6.11
C ILE A 157 4.30 5.66 7.61
N VAL A 158 5.46 6.03 8.16
CA VAL A 158 5.60 6.27 9.60
C VAL A 158 4.71 7.42 10.06
N GLY A 159 4.64 8.48 9.25
CA GLY A 159 3.83 9.64 9.48
C GLY A 159 2.32 9.37 9.51
N HIS A 160 1.85 8.50 8.61
CA HIS A 160 0.45 8.07 8.53
C HIS A 160 0.00 7.38 9.82
N GLU A 161 0.88 6.59 10.44
CA GLU A 161 0.56 5.94 11.72
C GLU A 161 0.68 6.87 12.93
N LYS A 162 1.26 8.06 12.77
CA LYS A 162 1.44 9.06 13.84
C LYS A 162 0.40 10.18 13.82
N GLU A 163 -0.29 10.36 12.70
CA GLU A 163 -1.30 11.39 12.52
C GLU A 163 -2.56 10.80 11.92
N PRO A 164 -3.74 11.07 12.51
CA PRO A 164 -4.97 10.43 12.10
C PRO A 164 -5.27 10.77 10.65
N ASP A 165 -5.97 9.87 9.99
CA ASP A 165 -6.56 10.17 8.70
C ASP A 165 -7.46 11.41 8.82
N PHE A 166 -7.28 12.34 7.89
CA PHE A 166 -8.16 13.48 7.81
C PHE A 166 -9.57 13.01 7.42
N ASP A 167 -10.59 13.57 8.07
CA ASP A 167 -12.00 13.31 7.74
C ASP A 167 -12.17 13.38 6.21
N ALA A 168 -12.72 12.31 5.61
CA ALA A 168 -12.93 12.18 4.18
C ALA A 168 -13.74 13.33 3.55
N ARG A 169 -14.43 14.14 4.39
CA ARG A 169 -15.11 15.38 4.02
C ARG A 169 -14.16 16.56 3.75
N ASN A 170 -12.92 16.49 4.24
CA ASN A 170 -11.90 17.52 4.15
C ASN A 170 -10.64 16.95 3.49
N ARG A 171 -10.76 16.55 2.21
CA ARG A 171 -9.70 15.97 1.35
C ARG A 171 -8.57 16.97 1.07
N ASN A 172 -7.84 17.30 2.12
CA ASN A 172 -6.84 18.33 2.10
C ASN A 172 -5.48 17.71 1.75
N PRO A 173 -4.87 18.04 0.59
CA PRO A 173 -3.53 17.56 0.25
C PRO A 173 -2.45 17.95 1.27
N PHE A 174 -2.72 18.91 2.16
CA PHE A 174 -1.85 19.23 3.30
C PHE A 174 -1.75 18.09 4.34
N SER A 175 -2.61 17.06 4.29
CA SER A 175 -2.49 15.89 5.18
C SER A 175 -1.16 15.17 4.99
N PHE A 176 -0.70 15.03 3.74
CA PHE A 176 0.60 14.43 3.43
C PHE A 176 1.74 15.21 4.07
N HIS A 177 1.64 16.54 4.12
CA HIS A 177 2.66 17.39 4.74
C HIS A 177 2.73 17.19 6.25
N ILE A 178 1.58 17.03 6.89
CA ILE A 178 1.48 16.79 8.33
C ILE A 178 2.02 15.40 8.67
N GLN A 179 1.56 14.36 7.97
CA GLN A 179 2.06 13.00 8.13
C GLN A 179 3.57 12.94 7.88
N TYR A 180 4.05 13.43 6.73
CA TYR A 180 5.48 13.44 6.40
C TYR A 180 6.36 14.08 7.48
N ARG A 181 5.90 15.19 8.09
CA ARG A 181 6.62 15.90 9.15
C ARG A 181 6.52 15.24 10.52
N ALA A 182 5.52 14.39 10.75
CA ALA A 182 5.36 13.70 12.00
C ALA A 182 6.46 12.66 12.25
N ALA A 183 7.07 12.12 11.19
CA ALA A 183 8.18 11.18 11.27
C ALA A 183 9.53 11.88 11.43
N THR A 184 10.29 11.54 12.47
CA THR A 184 11.65 12.03 12.70
C THR A 184 12.69 11.21 11.94
N THR A 185 13.90 11.74 11.75
CA THR A 185 14.99 11.01 11.07
C THR A 185 15.40 9.75 11.85
N GLU A 186 15.36 9.81 13.18
CA GLU A 186 15.63 8.67 14.06
C GLU A 186 14.59 7.57 13.87
N GLU A 187 13.31 7.92 13.81
CA GLU A 187 12.23 6.95 13.57
C GLU A 187 12.33 6.29 12.19
N ILE A 188 12.75 7.04 11.16
CA ILE A 188 13.02 6.45 9.84
C ILE A 188 14.19 5.48 9.88
N ARG A 189 15.22 5.77 10.68
CA ARG A 189 16.33 4.84 10.89
C ARG A 189 15.84 3.56 11.55
N SER A 190 15.03 3.66 12.61
CA SER A 190 14.45 2.49 13.29
C SER A 190 13.54 1.69 12.35
N PHE A 191 12.74 2.35 11.52
CA PHE A 191 11.92 1.68 10.50
C PHE A 191 12.76 0.91 9.48
N PHE A 192 13.87 1.49 9.00
CA PHE A 192 14.77 0.77 8.09
C PHE A 192 15.54 -0.36 8.78
N GLN A 193 15.99 -0.17 10.02
CA GLN A 193 16.61 -1.24 10.80
C GLN A 193 15.65 -2.42 11.00
N ALA A 194 14.36 -2.14 11.26
CA ALA A 194 13.34 -3.17 11.32
C ALA A 194 13.24 -3.94 9.98
N GLY A 195 13.26 -3.23 8.85
CA GLY A 195 13.30 -3.84 7.51
C GLY A 195 14.56 -4.67 7.25
N ASP A 196 15.72 -4.24 7.74
CA ASP A 196 16.99 -4.98 7.61
C ASP A 196 17.01 -6.24 8.47
N CYS A 197 16.24 -6.28 9.57
CA CYS A 197 16.04 -7.48 10.38
C CYS A 197 15.09 -8.49 9.73
N MET A 198 14.27 -8.10 8.75
CA MET A 198 13.29 -9.00 8.14
C MET A 198 13.96 -10.14 7.37
N SER A 199 13.58 -11.37 7.69
CA SER A 199 13.97 -12.57 6.95
C SER A 199 12.89 -13.64 7.04
N LEU A 200 12.97 -14.69 6.23
CA LEU A 200 12.04 -15.81 6.32
C LEU A 200 12.27 -16.71 7.56
N ASP A 201 13.28 -16.41 8.39
CA ASP A 201 13.47 -17.06 9.68
C ASP A 201 12.39 -16.56 10.67
N PRO A 202 11.56 -17.44 11.24
CA PRO A 202 10.54 -17.06 12.21
C PRO A 202 11.09 -16.27 13.42
N GLY A 203 12.36 -16.49 13.80
CA GLY A 203 12.97 -15.82 14.94
C GLY A 203 13.31 -14.35 14.73
N CYS A 204 13.23 -13.83 13.50
CA CYS A 204 13.60 -12.44 13.23
C CYS A 204 12.56 -11.42 13.72
N TRP A 205 11.31 -11.85 13.95
CA TRP A 205 10.20 -10.94 14.23
C TRP A 205 10.35 -10.18 15.55
N ASN A 206 11.01 -10.75 16.56
CA ASN A 206 11.29 -10.05 17.81
C ASN A 206 12.21 -8.84 17.58
N ALA A 207 13.26 -9.01 16.78
CA ALA A 207 14.16 -7.91 16.43
C ALA A 207 13.42 -6.82 15.64
N VAL A 208 12.55 -7.21 14.71
CA VAL A 208 11.67 -6.29 13.97
C VAL A 208 10.78 -5.49 14.94
N CYS A 209 10.11 -6.17 15.88
CA CYS A 209 9.26 -5.53 16.87
C CYS A 209 10.04 -4.56 17.76
N THR A 210 11.21 -4.95 18.25
CA THR A 210 12.07 -4.08 19.08
C THR A 210 12.44 -2.79 18.35
N CYS A 211 12.82 -2.86 17.07
CA CYS A 211 13.10 -1.65 16.29
C CYS A 211 11.85 -0.77 16.10
N LEU A 212 10.68 -1.35 15.86
CA LEU A 212 9.45 -0.57 15.68
C LEU A 212 8.91 0.05 16.97
N GLU A 213 9.18 -0.55 18.14
CA GLU A 213 8.81 0.01 19.45
C GLU A 213 9.52 1.33 19.77
N GLU A 214 10.62 1.65 19.08
CA GLU A 214 11.30 2.94 19.17
C GLU A 214 10.50 4.08 18.49
N ILE A 215 9.46 3.75 17.72
CA ILE A 215 8.61 4.71 17.03
C ILE A 215 7.34 4.95 17.86
N PRO A 216 7.21 6.10 18.56
CA PRO A 216 6.06 6.35 19.42
C PRO A 216 4.79 6.61 18.59
N ILE A 217 3.79 5.73 18.77
CA ILE A 217 2.45 5.85 18.20
C ILE A 217 1.46 6.30 19.28
N ASP A 218 0.79 7.43 19.07
CA ASP A 218 -0.25 7.90 19.99
C ASP A 218 -1.58 7.19 19.70
N VAL A 219 -1.82 6.07 20.39
CA VAL A 219 -3.02 5.24 20.26
C VAL A 219 -4.33 5.96 20.62
N ARG A 220 -4.27 7.17 21.18
CA ARG A 220 -5.46 8.01 21.44
C ARG A 220 -5.96 8.72 20.18
N LYS A 221 -5.11 8.83 19.15
CA LYS A 221 -5.50 9.32 17.83
C LYS A 221 -6.18 8.19 17.07
N SER A 222 -7.39 8.46 16.56
CA SER A 222 -8.18 7.48 15.83
C SER A 222 -7.47 7.05 14.54
N GLY A 223 -7.39 5.74 14.31
CA GLY A 223 -6.75 5.15 13.14
C GLY A 223 -5.23 4.98 13.25
N ASN A 224 -4.63 5.33 14.39
CA ASN A 224 -3.21 5.12 14.63
C ASN A 224 -3.00 3.81 15.39
N SER A 225 -2.20 2.88 14.84
CA SER A 225 -1.82 1.68 15.56
C SER A 225 -0.41 1.19 15.21
N ILE A 226 0.22 0.49 16.17
CA ILE A 226 1.51 -0.18 15.92
C ILE A 226 1.32 -1.41 15.00
N GLN A 227 0.10 -1.95 14.95
CA GLN A 227 -0.28 -3.07 14.11
C GLN A 227 -0.28 -2.67 12.63
N ASP A 228 -0.82 -1.51 12.29
CA ASP A 228 -0.78 -0.94 10.94
C ASP A 228 0.65 -0.61 10.52
N MET A 229 1.47 -0.07 11.44
CA MET A 229 2.91 0.13 11.19
C MET A 229 3.62 -1.18 10.84
N ARG A 230 3.39 -2.24 11.62
CA ARG A 230 3.97 -3.57 11.39
C ARG A 230 3.53 -4.11 10.03
N LEU A 231 2.25 -3.99 9.70
CA LEU A 231 1.71 -4.45 8.42
C LEU A 231 2.30 -3.65 7.25
N SER A 232 2.40 -2.33 7.40
CA SER A 232 3.00 -1.43 6.43
C SER A 232 4.48 -1.74 6.22
N LEU A 233 5.25 -2.08 7.27
CA LEU A 233 6.63 -2.53 7.12
C LEU A 233 6.71 -3.79 6.23
N VAL A 234 5.86 -4.80 6.48
CA VAL A 234 5.86 -6.03 5.68
C VAL A 234 5.53 -5.72 4.21
N GLY A 235 4.53 -4.87 3.96
CA GLY A 235 4.17 -4.42 2.61
C GLY A 235 5.32 -3.71 1.91
N PHE A 236 5.89 -2.70 2.57
CA PHE A 236 7.02 -1.92 2.06
C PHE A 236 8.22 -2.79 1.74
N TRP A 237 8.65 -3.63 2.69
CA TRP A 237 9.77 -4.54 2.53
C TRP A 237 9.55 -5.51 1.36
N LEU A 238 8.39 -6.16 1.27
CA LEU A 238 8.07 -7.06 0.17
C LEU A 238 8.13 -6.32 -1.18
N GLY A 239 7.64 -5.08 -1.23
CA GLY A 239 7.71 -4.24 -2.42
C GLY A 239 9.16 -3.97 -2.85
N GLU A 240 10.04 -3.66 -1.89
CA GLU A 240 11.47 -3.47 -2.16
C GLU A 240 12.11 -4.76 -2.68
N GLN A 241 11.84 -5.92 -2.06
CA GLN A 241 12.41 -7.21 -2.47
C GLN A 241 11.98 -7.60 -3.89
N ILE A 242 10.72 -7.35 -4.27
CA ILE A 242 10.22 -7.61 -5.62
C ILE A 242 10.88 -6.64 -6.62
N ARG A 243 10.94 -5.34 -6.29
CA ARG A 243 11.55 -4.31 -7.15
C ARG A 243 13.03 -4.59 -7.43
N GLN A 244 13.75 -5.09 -6.43
CA GLN A 244 15.17 -5.42 -6.52
C GLN A 244 15.44 -6.79 -7.18
N GLY A 245 14.39 -7.57 -7.48
CA GLY A 245 14.53 -8.92 -8.04
C GLY A 245 15.01 -9.97 -7.04
N ALA A 246 15.01 -9.67 -5.73
CA ALA A 246 15.33 -10.63 -4.68
C ALA A 246 14.20 -11.65 -4.47
N ILE A 247 12.94 -11.22 -4.71
CA ILE A 247 11.77 -12.11 -4.77
C ILE A 247 11.17 -12.00 -6.18
N THR A 248 11.28 -13.07 -6.95
CA THR A 248 10.80 -13.15 -8.34
C THR A 248 9.59 -14.07 -8.53
N GLU A 249 9.28 -14.89 -7.52
CA GLU A 249 8.25 -15.93 -7.61
C GLU A 249 7.04 -15.61 -6.74
N SER A 250 5.85 -15.77 -7.33
CA SER A 250 4.56 -15.64 -6.63
C SER A 250 4.47 -16.51 -5.37
N ALA A 251 4.96 -17.75 -5.42
CA ALA A 251 4.95 -18.66 -4.29
C ALA A 251 5.83 -18.15 -3.12
N THR A 252 6.96 -17.51 -3.44
CA THR A 252 7.85 -16.94 -2.42
C THR A 252 7.21 -15.71 -1.76
N ALA A 253 6.57 -14.83 -2.54
CA ALA A 253 5.80 -13.71 -1.98
C ALA A 253 4.63 -14.19 -1.09
N ALA A 254 3.90 -15.21 -1.51
CA ALA A 254 2.83 -15.80 -0.70
C ALA A 254 3.37 -16.44 0.59
N ARG A 255 4.55 -17.07 0.54
CA ARG A 255 5.23 -17.60 1.73
C ARG A 255 5.61 -16.49 2.70
N VAL A 256 6.13 -15.35 2.23
CA VAL A 256 6.40 -14.17 3.06
C VAL A 256 5.14 -13.75 3.84
N LEU A 257 4.00 -13.64 3.15
CA LEU A 257 2.75 -13.24 3.79
C LEU A 257 2.32 -14.24 4.88
N ARG A 258 2.41 -15.53 4.62
CA ARG A 258 2.10 -16.56 5.64
C ARG A 258 3.06 -16.49 6.82
N THR A 259 4.37 -16.40 6.54
CA THR A 259 5.40 -16.37 7.58
C THR A 259 5.19 -15.21 8.53
N PHE A 260 4.97 -14.00 8.01
CA PHE A 260 4.86 -12.81 8.85
C PHE A 260 3.46 -12.59 9.37
N LEU A 261 2.43 -12.69 8.53
CA LEU A 261 1.09 -12.19 8.87
C LEU A 261 0.16 -13.25 9.47
N GLN A 262 0.47 -14.55 9.32
CA GLN A 262 -0.36 -15.64 9.85
C GLN A 262 0.11 -16.17 11.21
N ASN A 263 1.41 -16.13 11.49
CA ASN A 263 1.98 -16.76 12.67
C ASN A 263 1.83 -15.86 13.91
N GLU A 264 1.04 -16.33 14.88
CA GLU A 264 0.96 -15.74 16.23
C GLU A 264 2.25 -15.98 17.04
N ASN A 265 3.08 -16.94 16.61
CA ASN A 265 4.26 -17.42 17.34
C ASN A 265 5.57 -16.97 16.68
N GLY A 266 5.75 -15.65 16.50
CA GLY A 266 7.10 -15.11 16.59
C GLY A 266 7.53 -15.25 18.06
N GLY A 267 8.03 -16.43 18.42
CA GLY A 267 8.38 -16.80 19.79
C GLY A 267 9.48 -15.95 20.39
#